data_AF-A0A9D7X492-F1
#
_entry.id   AF-A0A9D7X492-F1
#
_cell.length_a   1.000
_cell.length_b   1.000
_cell.length_c   1.000
_cell.angle_alpha   90.00
_cell.angle_beta   90.00
_cell.angle_gamma   90.00
#
_symmetry.space_group_name_H-M   'P 1'
#
loop_
_entity.id
_entity.type
_entity.pdbx_description
1 polymer ?
#
loop_
_entity_poly.entity_id
_entity_poly.type
_entity_poly.pdbx_seq_one_letter_code
_entity_poly.pdbx_strand_id
1 'polypeptide(L)'
;MICTTIREGDDCVFMTKKGCGYNEGACLSIIDECMGCARSSEFQTGVYCTAAPDPSLKWKNGNCNIATHIKIAEAAKKQKINPIKASKRR
;
A
#
# COMPACT_ATOMS: atom_id res chain seq x y z
N MET A 1 11.63 11.99 0.83
CA MET A 1 11.40 13.45 0.72
C MET A 1 10.22 13.73 1.63
N ILE A 2 10.35 14.66 2.57
CA ILE A 2 9.35 14.87 3.62
C ILE A 2 8.07 15.47 3.02
N CYS A 3 6.92 14.92 3.37
CA CYS A 3 5.63 15.52 3.01
C CYS A 3 5.38 16.77 3.84
N THR A 4 4.88 17.82 3.18
CA THR A 4 4.57 19.14 3.76
C THR A 4 3.10 19.51 3.60
N THR A 5 2.25 18.56 3.19
CA THR A 5 0.84 18.81 2.89
C THR A 5 -0.08 18.16 3.90
N ILE A 6 -0.18 16.83 3.87
CA ILE A 6 -1.15 16.08 4.66
C ILE A 6 -0.45 15.25 5.73
N ARG A 7 0.53 14.45 5.32
CA ARG A 7 1.36 13.64 6.22
C ARG A 7 2.61 14.44 6.61
N GLU A 8 2.40 15.62 7.19
CA GLU A 8 3.50 16.53 7.49
C GLU A 8 4.59 15.85 8.33
N GLY A 9 5.83 15.91 7.87
CA GLY A 9 6.97 15.27 8.56
C GLY A 9 7.23 13.82 8.19
N ASP A 10 6.33 13.16 7.43
CA ASP A 10 6.49 11.76 7.02
C ASP A 10 7.24 11.63 5.68
N ASP A 11 7.95 10.52 5.51
CA ASP A 11 8.75 10.28 4.32
C ASP A 11 7.86 9.84 3.15
N CYS A 12 7.71 10.72 2.17
CA CYS A 12 6.77 10.53 1.06
C CYS A 12 7.51 10.38 -0.27
N VAL A 13 7.26 9.26 -0.95
CA VAL A 13 7.83 8.96 -2.28
C VAL A 13 7.20 9.80 -3.39
N PHE A 14 5.97 10.28 -3.16
CA PHE A 14 5.22 11.10 -4.11
C PHE A 14 5.52 12.60 -3.97
N MET A 15 6.22 13.01 -2.90
CA MET A 15 6.52 14.41 -2.68
C MET A 15 7.71 14.84 -3.55
N THR A 16 7.52 15.89 -4.32
CA THR A 16 8.53 16.49 -5.19
C THR A 16 8.70 17.98 -4.86
N LYS A 17 9.69 18.64 -5.46
CA LYS A 17 9.87 20.09 -5.33
C LYS A 17 8.68 20.91 -5.83
N LYS A 18 7.84 20.35 -6.71
CA LYS A 18 6.63 21.00 -7.24
C LYS A 18 5.37 20.69 -6.42
N GLY A 19 5.49 19.92 -5.34
CA GLY A 19 4.39 19.44 -4.52
C GLY A 19 4.15 17.93 -4.67
N CYS A 20 2.98 17.49 -4.22
CA CYS A 20 2.57 16.08 -4.29
C CYS A 20 2.29 15.69 -5.74
N GLY A 21 3.05 14.72 -6.26
CA GLY A 21 2.87 14.19 -7.62
C GLY A 21 1.78 13.13 -7.75
N TYR A 22 0.94 12.94 -6.72
CA TYR A 22 -0.23 12.09 -6.83
C TYR A 22 -1.28 12.75 -7.73
N ASN A 23 -2.07 11.96 -8.46
CA ASN A 23 -3.02 12.47 -9.46
C ASN A 23 -4.03 13.47 -8.89
N GLU A 24 -4.43 13.32 -7.63
CA GLU A 24 -5.37 14.23 -6.95
C GLU A 24 -4.66 15.33 -6.15
N GLY A 25 -3.33 15.45 -6.24
CA GLY A 25 -2.53 16.46 -5.55
C GLY A 25 -2.41 16.28 -4.03
N ALA A 26 -3.07 15.28 -3.45
CA ALA A 26 -3.19 15.05 -2.02
C ALA A 26 -3.34 13.56 -1.69
N CYS A 27 -3.00 13.16 -0.45
CA CYS A 27 -3.32 11.83 0.06
C CYS A 27 -4.77 11.81 0.56
N LEU A 28 -5.48 10.71 0.34
CA LEU A 28 -6.83 10.49 0.85
C LEU A 28 -6.78 9.79 2.21
N SER A 29 -7.76 10.10 3.05
CA SER A 29 -7.90 9.50 4.38
C SER A 29 -8.13 7.99 4.30
N ILE A 30 -7.83 7.29 5.39
CA ILE A 30 -8.15 5.87 5.50
C ILE A 30 -9.66 5.61 5.36
N ILE A 31 -10.00 4.42 4.87
CA ILE A 31 -11.37 3.89 4.83
C ILE A 31 -11.59 2.95 6.02
N ASP A 32 -12.84 2.59 6.30
CA ASP A 32 -13.21 1.69 7.41
C ASP A 32 -12.47 0.35 7.38
N GLU A 33 -12.20 -0.18 6.18
CA GLU A 33 -11.46 -1.43 5.98
C GLU A 33 -9.98 -1.31 6.39
N CYS A 34 -9.43 -0.10 6.48
CA CYS A 34 -8.06 0.14 6.94
C CYS A 34 -7.93 0.23 8.47
N MET A 35 -9.03 0.19 9.23
CA MET A 35 -8.98 0.25 10.68
C MET A 35 -8.18 -0.92 11.26
N GLY A 36 -7.24 -0.61 12.16
CA GLY A 36 -6.34 -1.62 12.75
C GLY A 36 -5.14 -2.01 11.88
N CYS A 37 -4.94 -1.39 10.72
CA CYS A 37 -3.71 -1.55 9.96
C CYS A 37 -2.55 -0.80 10.65
N ALA A 38 -1.37 -1.42 10.76
CA ALA A 38 -0.18 -0.81 11.37
C ALA A 38 0.41 0.33 10.51
N ARG A 39 -0.08 0.46 9.26
CA ARG A 39 0.32 1.50 8.31
C ARG A 39 -0.63 2.71 8.33
N SER A 40 -1.66 2.68 9.17
CA SER A 40 -2.52 3.84 9.44
C SER A 40 -1.82 4.71 10.48
N SER A 41 -1.58 5.97 10.16
CA SER A 41 -1.04 6.92 11.12
C SER A 41 -1.92 8.16 11.18
N GLU A 42 -2.10 8.68 12.39
CA GLU A 42 -2.86 9.89 12.64
C GLU A 42 -1.94 11.11 12.45
N PHE A 43 -2.45 12.07 11.69
CA PHE A 43 -1.80 13.34 11.40
C PHE A 43 -2.77 14.47 11.75
N GLN A 44 -2.31 15.71 11.75
CA GLN A 44 -3.14 16.87 12.11
C GLN A 44 -4.40 17.02 11.24
N THR A 45 -4.34 16.56 10.00
CA THR A 45 -5.45 16.64 9.03
C THR A 45 -6.40 15.45 9.10
N GLY A 46 -6.07 14.40 9.86
CA GLY A 46 -6.84 13.15 9.94
C GLY A 46 -5.94 11.91 9.89
N VAL A 47 -6.54 10.75 9.65
CA VAL A 47 -5.81 9.47 9.62
C VAL A 47 -5.54 9.07 8.17
N TYR A 48 -4.28 8.76 7.88
CA TYR A 48 -3.82 8.46 6.52
C TYR A 48 -2.97 7.19 6.50
N CYS A 49 -2.94 6.53 5.34
CA CYS A 49 -2.03 5.41 5.11
C CYS A 49 -0.62 5.94 4.83
N THR A 50 0.40 5.44 5.51
CA THR A 50 1.81 5.83 5.28
C THR A 50 2.39 5.19 4.00
N ALA A 51 1.83 4.06 3.57
CA ALA A 51 2.34 3.31 2.42
C ALA A 51 1.62 3.61 1.08
N ALA A 52 0.39 4.14 1.11
CA ALA A 52 -0.37 4.42 -0.10
C ALA A 52 -1.07 5.79 0.03
N PRO A 53 -1.02 6.64 -1.01
CA PRO A 53 -1.71 7.93 -1.01
C PRO A 53 -3.23 7.77 -1.10
N ASP A 54 -3.71 6.67 -1.69
CA ASP A 54 -5.13 6.36 -1.80
C ASP A 54 -5.37 4.92 -1.31
N PRO A 55 -6.00 4.76 -0.13
CA PRO A 55 -6.35 3.45 0.39
C PRO A 55 -7.49 2.82 -0.40
N SER A 56 -8.50 3.56 -0.85
CA SER A 56 -9.66 3.04 -1.58
C SER A 56 -9.25 2.26 -2.84
N LEU A 57 -8.29 2.78 -3.60
CA LEU A 57 -7.76 2.09 -4.78
C LEU A 57 -7.09 0.74 -4.46
N LYS A 58 -6.55 0.58 -3.24
CA LYS A 58 -5.97 -0.71 -2.81
C LYS A 58 -7.03 -1.76 -2.50
N TRP A 59 -8.23 -1.32 -2.12
CA TRP A 59 -9.35 -2.20 -1.78
C TRP A 59 -10.31 -2.47 -2.94
N LYS A 60 -10.24 -1.66 -4.02
CA LYS A 60 -11.11 -1.77 -5.20
C LYS A 60 -11.15 -3.19 -5.82
N ASN A 61 -10.04 -3.92 -5.78
CA ASN A 61 -9.93 -5.25 -6.38
C ASN A 61 -9.93 -6.39 -5.33
N GLY A 62 -10.42 -6.13 -4.11
CA GLY A 62 -10.42 -7.05 -2.98
C GLY A 62 -9.51 -6.56 -1.85
N ASN A 63 -9.02 -7.47 -1.00
CA ASN A 63 -8.19 -7.11 0.14
C ASN A 63 -6.93 -6.33 -0.26
N CYS A 64 -6.66 -5.25 0.45
CA CYS A 64 -5.45 -4.45 0.26
C CYS A 64 -4.19 -5.32 0.40
N ASN A 65 -3.34 -5.28 -0.63
CA ASN A 65 -2.14 -6.12 -0.74
C ASN A 65 -1.04 -5.81 0.29
N ILE A 66 -1.21 -4.74 1.06
CA ILE A 66 -0.29 -4.28 2.11
C ILE A 66 -0.96 -4.20 3.48
N ALA A 67 -2.20 -4.69 3.61
CA ALA A 67 -2.91 -4.74 4.88
C ALA A 67 -2.16 -5.66 5.85
N THR A 68 -1.68 -5.11 6.96
CA THR A 68 -0.98 -5.89 7.99
C THR A 68 -1.93 -6.63 8.91
N HIS A 69 -3.17 -6.17 8.99
CA HIS A 69 -4.21 -6.74 9.86
C HIS A 69 -4.93 -7.92 9.19
N ILE A 70 -4.96 -7.97 7.86
CA ILE A 70 -5.47 -9.12 7.12
C ILE A 70 -4.31 -10.09 6.96
N LYS A 71 -4.33 -11.15 7.76
CA LYS A 71 -3.58 -12.36 7.41
C LYS A 71 -4.26 -12.97 6.19
N ILE A 72 -3.83 -12.56 5.00
CA ILE A 72 -4.10 -13.33 3.80
C ILE A 72 -3.38 -14.64 4.07
N ALA A 73 -4.14 -15.66 4.47
CA ALA A 73 -3.64 -17.02 4.43
C ALA A 73 -3.19 -17.20 2.98
N GLU A 74 -1.87 -17.18 2.76
CA GLU A 74 -1.29 -17.56 1.49
C GLU A 74 -1.81 -18.97 1.25
N ALA A 75 -2.91 -19.07 0.49
CA ALA A 75 -3.29 -20.29 -0.16
C ALA A 75 -2.11 -20.55 -1.08
N ALA A 76 -1.13 -21.29 -0.53
CA ALA A 76 0.08 -21.67 -1.17
C ALA A 76 -0.33 -22.15 -2.55
N LYS A 77 -0.14 -21.30 -3.55
CA LYS A 77 -0.10 -21.73 -4.93
C LYS A 77 1.15 -22.57 -4.94
N LYS A 78 0.99 -23.84 -4.57
CA LYS A 78 1.86 -24.95 -4.91
C LYS A 78 1.99 -24.84 -6.42
N GLN A 79 2.94 -24.03 -6.87
CA GLN A 79 3.45 -24.10 -8.21
C GLN A 79 3.97 -25.52 -8.31
N LYS A 80 3.13 -26.40 -8.86
CA LYS A 80 3.54 -27.69 -9.36
C LYS A 80 4.48 -27.38 -10.53
N ILE A 81 5.73 -27.08 -10.20
CA ILE A 81 6.82 -27.14 -11.16
C ILE A 81 6.84 -28.59 -11.61
N ASN A 82 6.36 -28.84 -12.82
CA ASN A 82 6.42 -30.15 -13.43
C ASN A 82 7.92 -30.50 -13.63
N PRO A 83 8.43 -31.58 -13.01
CA PRO A 83 9.86 -31.93 -13.04
C PRO A 83 10.40 -32.21 -14.46
N ILE A 84 9.54 -32.42 -15.45
CA ILE A 84 9.91 -32.61 -16.87
C ILE A 84 10.64 -31.38 -17.45
N LYS A 85 10.36 -30.15 -16.97
CA LYS A 85 11.01 -28.93 -17.51
C LYS A 85 12.41 -28.67 -16.93
N ALA A 86 12.80 -29.35 -15.85
CA ALA A 86 14.14 -29.25 -15.25
C ALA A 86 15.16 -30.19 -15.93
N SER A 87 14.70 -31.32 -16.48
CA SER A 87 15.60 -32.35 -17.03
C SER A 87 16.12 -32.07 -18.45
N LYS A 88 15.64 -31.02 -19.14
CA LYS A 88 16.02 -30.69 -20.54
C LYS A 88 17.03 -29.54 -20.68
N ARG A 89 17.66 -29.11 -19.58
CA ARG A 89 18.83 -28.21 -19.60
C ARG A 89 20.14 -29.00 -19.42
N ARG A 90 20.29 -30.09 -20.18
CA ARG A 90 21.59 -30.69 -20.51
C ARG A 90 21.79 -30.56 -22.01
#